data_AF-J3H7W8-F1
#
_entry.id   AF-J3H7W8-F1
#
_cell.length_a   1.000
_cell.length_b   1.000
_cell.length_c   1.000
_cell.angle_alpha   90.00
_cell.angle_beta   90.00
_cell.angle_gamma   90.00
#
_symmetry.space_group_name_H-M   'P 1'
#
loop_
_entity.id
_entity.type
_entity.pdbx_description
1 polymer ?
#
loop_
_entity_poly.entity_id
_entity_poly.type
_entity_poly.pdbx_seq_one_letter_code
_entity_poly.pdbx_strand_id
1 'polypeptide(L)'
;MNVFVTGAAGFIGGSIATGLVRAGHKVTGLVRSSEQANELSALGITAVIGTLDDSALLAEQARAADAVINAASSDHRGAVEALVNALRGSNKVFLHTSGSSIVGDASGGQFGDAIYYEDTLPEPTVDKAARVAIDNLILDAANDGVNSAVICNTLIYGHSLGVNRDSVQLPRLLKQARKSGVVRHVGTGQNIWSNVHIEDVVSLYLLALTKNVPGTFYFVESGEASFVDMTTAIAQALNLAEPQDWPLKEAEAEWGYEMANYGLGSNSRVRGKHARELLGWVPKRTSVVEWILNEMV
;
A
#
# COMPACT_ATOMS: atom_id res chain seq x y z
N MET A 1 17.27 -15.04 -4.65
CA MET A 1 17.91 -13.91 -3.94
C MET A 1 17.53 -13.97 -2.46
N ASN A 2 18.34 -13.38 -1.60
CA ASN A 2 18.02 -13.06 -0.20
C ASN A 2 17.38 -11.67 -0.16
N VAL A 3 16.13 -11.56 0.30
CA VAL A 3 15.38 -10.30 0.33
C VAL A 3 15.06 -9.93 1.78
N PHE A 4 15.45 -8.72 2.21
CA PHE A 4 15.06 -8.18 3.50
C PHE A 4 13.78 -7.36 3.36
N VAL A 5 12.76 -7.67 4.15
CA VAL A 5 11.44 -7.03 4.09
C VAL A 5 11.07 -6.44 5.45
N THR A 6 10.89 -5.12 5.50
CA THR A 6 10.24 -4.49 6.66
C THR A 6 8.73 -4.62 6.52
N GLY A 7 8.00 -4.76 7.63
CA GLY A 7 6.53 -4.87 7.58
C GLY A 7 6.04 -6.24 7.10
N ALA A 8 6.89 -7.27 7.20
CA ALA A 8 6.59 -8.63 6.75
C ALA A 8 5.41 -9.29 7.50
N ALA A 9 5.02 -8.78 8.67
CA ALA A 9 3.82 -9.23 9.41
C ALA A 9 2.56 -8.39 9.13
N GLY A 10 2.62 -7.45 8.18
CA GLY A 10 1.49 -6.61 7.73
C GLY A 10 0.79 -7.18 6.49
N PHE A 11 -0.30 -6.52 6.07
CA PHE A 11 -1.09 -6.93 4.90
C PHE A 11 -0.27 -6.91 3.59
N ILE A 12 0.35 -5.77 3.27
CA ILE A 12 1.17 -5.60 2.05
C ILE A 12 2.47 -6.38 2.17
N GLY A 13 3.29 -6.06 3.17
CA GLY A 13 4.61 -6.66 3.34
C GLY A 13 4.57 -8.18 3.55
N GLY A 14 3.57 -8.71 4.26
CA GLY A 14 3.39 -10.15 4.43
C GLY A 14 2.97 -10.85 3.16
N SER A 15 2.05 -10.27 2.39
CA SER A 15 1.66 -10.83 1.09
C SER A 15 2.84 -10.83 0.10
N ILE A 16 3.62 -9.75 0.06
CA ILE A 16 4.85 -9.68 -0.74
C ILE A 16 5.85 -10.73 -0.29
N ALA A 17 6.15 -10.81 1.02
CA ALA A 17 7.09 -11.78 1.57
C ALA A 17 6.69 -13.24 1.25
N THR A 18 5.40 -13.58 1.39
CA THR A 18 4.90 -14.91 1.01
C THR A 18 5.00 -15.15 -0.49
N GLY A 19 4.68 -14.16 -1.33
CA GLY A 19 4.87 -14.22 -2.77
C GLY A 19 6.32 -14.48 -3.17
N LEU A 20 7.27 -13.83 -2.48
CA LEU A 20 8.70 -14.02 -2.68
C LEU A 20 9.17 -15.43 -2.31
N VAL A 21 8.73 -15.96 -1.17
CA VAL A 21 9.02 -17.35 -0.78
C VAL A 21 8.49 -18.32 -1.83
N ARG A 22 7.25 -18.14 -2.29
CA ARG A 22 6.65 -18.98 -3.35
C ARG A 22 7.42 -18.91 -4.66
N ALA A 23 8.00 -17.76 -4.99
CA ALA A 23 8.87 -17.58 -6.15
C ALA A 23 10.31 -18.10 -5.96
N GLY A 24 10.62 -18.73 -4.81
CA GLY A 24 11.92 -19.36 -4.55
C GLY A 24 12.99 -18.41 -3.96
N HIS A 25 12.59 -17.22 -3.50
CA HIS A 25 13.50 -16.32 -2.79
C HIS A 25 13.62 -16.71 -1.31
N LYS A 26 14.76 -16.42 -0.71
CA LYS A 26 14.95 -16.48 0.75
C LYS A 26 14.55 -15.13 1.32
N VAL A 27 13.67 -15.11 2.31
CA VAL A 27 13.12 -13.86 2.84
C VAL A 27 13.46 -13.73 4.32
N THR A 28 14.02 -12.58 4.68
CA THR A 28 14.19 -12.14 6.07
C THR A 28 13.19 -11.03 6.36
N GLY A 29 12.30 -11.23 7.34
CA GLY A 29 11.26 -10.28 7.70
C GLY A 29 11.50 -9.62 9.06
N LEU A 30 11.46 -8.29 9.12
CA LEU A 30 11.50 -7.55 10.39
C LEU A 30 10.14 -7.64 11.11
N VAL A 31 10.16 -8.02 12.38
CA VAL A 31 8.97 -8.11 13.25
C VAL A 31 9.25 -7.56 14.64
N ARG A 32 8.19 -7.14 15.35
CA ARG A 32 8.33 -6.49 16.67
C ARG A 32 8.17 -7.46 17.85
N SER A 33 7.71 -8.68 17.60
CA SER A 33 7.43 -9.66 18.65
C SER A 33 7.72 -11.09 18.22
N SER A 34 7.95 -11.96 19.21
CA SER A 34 8.14 -13.40 18.99
C SER A 34 6.90 -14.08 18.42
N GLU A 35 5.70 -13.57 18.71
CA GLU A 35 4.45 -14.06 18.11
C GLU A 35 4.45 -13.84 16.59
N GLN A 36 4.76 -12.62 16.15
CA GLN A 36 4.91 -12.32 14.73
C GLN A 36 6.04 -13.13 14.08
N ALA A 37 7.13 -13.38 14.81
CA ALA A 37 8.22 -14.24 14.33
C ALA A 37 7.75 -15.67 14.05
N ASN A 38 6.87 -16.22 14.90
CA ASN A 38 6.27 -17.53 14.69
C ASN A 38 5.32 -17.54 13.49
N GLU A 39 4.48 -16.50 13.34
CA GLU A 39 3.61 -16.33 12.16
C GLU A 39 4.42 -16.32 10.85
N LEU A 40 5.55 -15.60 10.82
CA LEU A 40 6.45 -15.57 9.65
C LEU A 40 7.14 -16.90 9.40
N SER A 41 7.61 -17.56 10.45
CA SER A 41 8.31 -18.85 10.33
C SER A 41 7.41 -19.92 9.71
N ALA A 42 6.11 -19.91 10.05
CA ALA A 42 5.11 -20.80 9.46
C ALA A 42 4.93 -20.58 7.94
N LEU A 43 5.29 -19.41 7.43
CA LEU A 43 5.24 -19.04 6.01
C LEU A 43 6.59 -19.23 5.30
N GLY A 44 7.59 -19.83 5.97
CA GLY A 44 8.94 -20.01 5.42
C GLY A 44 9.79 -18.74 5.39
N ILE A 45 9.39 -17.71 6.14
CA ILE A 45 10.10 -16.43 6.24
C ILE A 45 10.97 -16.46 7.51
N THR A 46 12.26 -16.14 7.38
CA THR A 46 13.14 -15.99 8.54
C THR A 46 12.83 -14.67 9.25
N ALA A 47 12.44 -14.73 10.51
CA ALA A 47 12.14 -13.53 11.28
C ALA A 47 13.38 -12.92 11.93
N VAL A 48 13.46 -11.59 11.96
CA VAL A 48 14.40 -10.82 12.77
C VAL A 48 13.60 -9.89 13.66
N ILE A 49 13.84 -9.96 14.97
CA ILE A 49 13.14 -9.14 15.96
C ILE A 49 13.81 -7.77 16.05
N GLY A 50 13.02 -6.72 15.86
CA GLY A 50 13.44 -5.33 15.98
C GLY A 50 12.35 -4.36 15.54
N THR A 51 12.69 -3.08 15.50
CA THR A 51 11.80 -1.96 15.20
C THR A 51 12.38 -1.10 14.09
N LEU A 52 11.58 -0.15 13.61
CA LEU A 52 12.05 0.82 12.61
C LEU A 52 13.03 1.85 13.19
N ASP A 53 13.10 1.97 14.52
CA ASP A 53 14.05 2.82 15.23
C ASP A 53 15.43 2.17 15.39
N ASP A 54 15.54 0.86 15.15
CA ASP A 54 16.80 0.10 15.25
C ASP A 54 17.67 0.27 14.00
N SER A 55 18.13 1.50 13.76
CA SER A 55 18.91 1.88 12.57
C SER A 55 20.12 0.97 12.28
N ALA A 56 20.84 0.55 13.31
CA ALA A 56 21.98 -0.36 13.17
C ALA A 56 21.55 -1.74 12.64
N LEU A 57 20.45 -2.29 13.16
CA LEU A 57 19.88 -3.56 12.74
C LEU A 57 19.36 -3.48 11.30
N LEU A 58 18.61 -2.41 10.98
CA LEU A 58 18.13 -2.17 9.61
C LEU A 58 19.30 -2.14 8.61
N ALA A 59 20.36 -1.42 8.97
CA ALA A 59 21.55 -1.30 8.13
C ALA A 59 22.31 -2.63 7.98
N GLU A 60 22.41 -3.43 9.05
CA GLU A 60 22.99 -4.77 9.02
C GLU A 60 22.23 -5.70 8.07
N GLN A 61 20.90 -5.80 8.24
CA GLN A 61 20.05 -6.66 7.41
C GLN A 61 20.03 -6.21 5.95
N ALA A 62 20.01 -4.90 5.70
CA ALA A 62 20.09 -4.35 4.35
C ALA A 62 21.42 -4.69 3.65
N ARG A 63 22.55 -4.60 4.36
CA ARG A 63 23.86 -4.97 3.80
C ARG A 63 23.97 -6.48 3.52
N ALA A 64 23.36 -7.32 4.35
CA ALA A 64 23.38 -8.77 4.19
C ALA A 64 22.49 -9.28 3.06
N ALA A 65 21.42 -8.57 2.72
CA ALA A 65 20.47 -8.95 1.67
C ALA A 65 20.95 -8.59 0.25
N ASP A 66 20.40 -9.24 -0.77
CA ASP A 66 20.59 -8.89 -2.18
C ASP A 66 19.65 -7.75 -2.61
N ALA A 67 18.50 -7.64 -1.95
CA ALA A 67 17.49 -6.60 -2.17
C ALA A 67 16.73 -6.28 -0.88
N VAL A 68 16.18 -5.05 -0.82
CA VAL A 68 15.40 -4.57 0.32
C VAL A 68 14.02 -4.10 -0.14
N ILE A 69 12.98 -4.45 0.63
CA ILE A 69 11.63 -3.91 0.47
C ILE A 69 11.21 -3.24 1.78
N ASN A 70 10.97 -1.93 1.74
CA ASN A 70 10.37 -1.22 2.86
C ASN A 70 8.85 -1.18 2.70
N ALA A 71 8.13 -2.03 3.45
CA ALA A 71 6.67 -2.11 3.46
C ALA A 71 6.06 -1.91 4.86
N ALA A 72 6.86 -1.46 5.83
CA ALA A 72 6.40 -1.24 7.21
C ALA A 72 5.68 0.11 7.40
N SER A 73 6.24 1.17 6.83
CA SER A 73 5.71 2.54 6.94
C SER A 73 6.33 3.42 5.86
N SER A 74 5.47 4.16 5.15
CA SER A 74 5.84 5.22 4.21
C SER A 74 6.21 6.53 4.91
N ASP A 75 5.97 6.65 6.21
CA ASP A 75 6.15 7.90 6.97
C ASP A 75 7.36 7.87 7.90
N HIS A 76 8.06 6.73 7.98
CA HIS A 76 9.18 6.55 8.91
C HIS A 76 10.52 6.94 8.30
N ARG A 77 10.79 8.26 8.26
CA ARG A 77 12.02 8.82 7.66
C ARG A 77 13.32 8.18 8.16
N GLY A 78 13.48 7.98 9.47
CA GLY A 78 14.72 7.44 10.03
C GLY A 78 15.08 6.02 9.53
N ALA A 79 14.07 5.18 9.28
CA ALA A 79 14.27 3.84 8.73
C ALA A 79 14.68 3.92 7.26
N VAL A 80 14.05 4.81 6.49
CA VAL A 80 14.43 5.07 5.10
C VAL A 80 15.87 5.56 5.01
N GLU A 81 16.27 6.54 5.83
CA GLU A 81 17.65 7.04 5.85
C GLU A 81 18.66 5.94 6.23
N ALA A 82 18.34 5.10 7.22
CA ALA A 82 19.19 3.97 7.60
C ALA A 82 19.36 2.96 6.45
N LEU A 83 18.27 2.62 5.76
CA LEU A 83 18.29 1.68 4.64
C LEU A 83 19.03 2.25 3.42
N VAL A 84 18.74 3.50 3.03
CA VAL A 84 19.43 4.17 1.91
C VAL A 84 20.92 4.24 2.18
N ASN A 85 21.32 4.73 3.36
CA ASN A 85 22.74 4.85 3.72
C ASN A 85 23.47 3.51 3.72
N ALA A 86 22.80 2.43 4.12
CA ALA A 86 23.37 1.09 4.11
C ALA A 86 23.56 0.52 2.69
N LEU A 87 22.80 1.02 1.70
CA LEU A 87 22.79 0.52 0.33
C LEU A 87 23.57 1.39 -0.66
N ARG A 88 24.03 2.59 -0.28
CA ARG A 88 24.80 3.50 -1.17
C ARG A 88 25.97 2.77 -1.85
N GLY A 89 26.11 2.99 -3.15
CA GLY A 89 27.16 2.40 -3.99
C GLY A 89 27.06 0.89 -4.23
N SER A 90 26.04 0.21 -3.70
CA SER A 90 25.91 -1.24 -3.82
C SER A 90 25.22 -1.72 -5.10
N ASN A 91 24.49 -0.82 -5.78
CA ASN A 91 23.57 -1.12 -6.89
C ASN A 91 22.46 -2.15 -6.54
N LYS A 92 22.27 -2.47 -5.25
CA LYS A 92 21.21 -3.37 -4.80
C LYS A 92 19.84 -2.72 -4.95
N VAL A 93 18.83 -3.55 -5.18
CA VAL A 93 17.44 -3.11 -5.36
C VAL A 93 16.86 -2.67 -4.02
N PHE A 94 16.24 -1.49 -4.01
CA PHE A 94 15.48 -0.98 -2.87
C PHE A 94 14.09 -0.49 -3.28
N LEU A 95 13.06 -1.24 -2.91
CA LEU A 95 11.67 -0.89 -3.21
C LEU A 95 11.00 -0.29 -1.99
N HIS A 96 10.52 0.95 -2.10
CA HIS A 96 9.78 1.63 -1.05
C HIS A 96 8.27 1.59 -1.31
N THR A 97 7.50 1.10 -0.36
CA THR A 97 6.03 1.11 -0.42
C THR A 97 5.52 2.49 0.03
N SER A 98 4.98 3.26 -0.91
CA SER A 98 4.24 4.50 -0.64
C SER A 98 2.75 4.31 -0.93
N GLY A 99 1.94 5.37 -0.85
CA GLY A 99 0.49 5.31 -1.03
C GLY A 99 -0.11 6.54 -1.71
N SER A 100 -1.04 6.34 -2.64
CA SER A 100 -1.63 7.37 -3.52
C SER A 100 -2.43 8.44 -2.78
N SER A 101 -2.63 8.32 -1.46
CA SER A 101 -3.12 9.40 -0.61
C SER A 101 -2.30 10.70 -0.70
N ILE A 102 -1.08 10.67 -1.26
CA ILE A 102 -0.30 11.87 -1.59
C ILE A 102 -1.00 12.81 -2.57
N VAL A 103 -1.91 12.29 -3.40
CA VAL A 103 -2.76 13.07 -4.30
C VAL A 103 -4.23 13.17 -3.81
N GLY A 104 -4.47 12.76 -2.57
CA GLY A 104 -5.78 12.78 -1.94
C GLY A 104 -6.26 14.21 -1.71
N ASP A 105 -7.50 14.51 -2.11
CA ASP A 105 -8.17 15.77 -1.78
C ASP A 105 -8.91 15.72 -0.42
N ALA A 106 -9.57 16.82 -0.05
CA ALA A 106 -10.47 16.89 1.10
C ALA A 106 -11.91 17.16 0.64
N SER A 107 -12.38 16.40 -0.36
CA SER A 107 -13.70 16.59 -1.00
C SER A 107 -14.90 16.24 -0.11
N GLY A 108 -14.70 15.53 1.00
CA GLY A 108 -15.76 15.18 1.93
C GLY A 108 -16.82 14.25 1.32
N GLY A 109 -16.39 13.35 0.44
CA GLY A 109 -17.27 12.39 -0.25
C GLY A 109 -17.80 12.85 -1.61
N GLN A 110 -17.47 14.08 -2.03
CA GLN A 110 -17.90 14.63 -3.31
C GLN A 110 -17.01 14.14 -4.46
N PHE A 111 -17.59 14.05 -5.65
CA PHE A 111 -16.85 13.71 -6.86
C PHE A 111 -15.78 14.76 -7.19
N GLY A 112 -14.61 14.29 -7.63
CA GLY A 112 -13.52 15.11 -8.18
C GLY A 112 -13.06 14.58 -9.55
N ASP A 113 -12.81 15.51 -10.48
CA ASP A 113 -12.44 15.20 -11.86
C ASP A 113 -10.92 15.03 -12.08
N ALA A 114 -10.09 15.52 -11.15
CA ALA A 114 -8.64 15.46 -11.23
C ALA A 114 -8.11 14.01 -11.30
N ILE A 115 -7.18 13.78 -12.22
CA ILE A 115 -6.46 12.51 -12.42
C ILE A 115 -4.97 12.84 -12.50
N TYR A 116 -4.16 12.14 -11.70
CA TYR A 116 -2.72 12.36 -11.63
C TYR A 116 -1.92 11.25 -12.31
N TYR A 117 -0.76 11.60 -12.83
CA TYR A 117 0.13 10.73 -13.60
C TYR A 117 1.54 10.77 -13.00
N GLU A 118 2.31 9.70 -13.20
CA GLU A 118 3.65 9.54 -12.60
C GLU A 118 4.63 10.67 -12.99
N ASP A 119 4.47 11.23 -14.19
CA ASP A 119 5.32 12.32 -14.71
C ASP A 119 4.83 13.73 -14.32
N THR A 120 3.68 13.82 -13.63
CA THR A 120 3.03 15.11 -13.35
C THR A 120 2.34 15.04 -11.99
N LEU A 121 3.14 14.75 -10.96
CA LEU A 121 2.69 14.79 -9.57
C LEU A 121 2.39 16.24 -9.16
N PRO A 122 1.34 16.47 -8.36
CA PRO A 122 1.03 17.80 -7.85
C PRO A 122 2.02 18.20 -6.75
N GLU A 123 2.07 19.50 -6.46
CA GLU A 123 2.68 19.97 -5.22
C GLU A 123 1.98 19.31 -4.01
N PRO A 124 2.72 18.79 -3.03
CA PRO A 124 2.13 18.11 -1.90
C PRO A 124 1.34 19.09 -1.03
N THR A 125 0.20 18.63 -0.52
CA THR A 125 -0.46 19.31 0.59
C THR A 125 0.42 19.26 1.85
N VAL A 126 0.19 20.16 2.80
CA VAL A 126 0.97 20.23 4.05
C VAL A 126 1.01 18.88 4.77
N ASP A 127 -0.12 18.18 4.84
CA ASP A 127 -0.24 16.88 5.52
C ASP A 127 0.50 15.74 4.78
N LYS A 128 0.80 15.91 3.48
CA LYS A 128 1.48 14.89 2.66
C LYS A 128 2.93 15.25 2.31
N ALA A 129 3.36 16.49 2.59
CA ALA A 129 4.71 16.99 2.29
C ALA A 129 5.82 16.11 2.89
N ALA A 130 5.63 15.63 4.12
CA ALA A 130 6.61 14.75 4.77
C ALA A 130 6.80 13.42 4.03
N ARG A 131 5.71 12.80 3.57
CA ARG A 131 5.76 11.55 2.80
C ARG A 131 6.36 11.76 1.42
N VAL A 132 5.95 12.82 0.72
CA VAL A 132 6.53 13.16 -0.60
C VAL A 132 8.03 13.46 -0.49
N ALA A 133 8.49 14.09 0.59
CA ALA A 133 9.91 14.28 0.84
C ALA A 133 10.67 12.96 1.08
N ILE A 134 10.02 11.96 1.69
CA ILE A 134 10.59 10.61 1.83
C ILE A 134 10.64 9.92 0.46
N ASP A 135 9.57 10.00 -0.34
CA ASP A 135 9.53 9.44 -1.69
C ASP A 135 10.66 10.04 -2.56
N ASN A 136 10.84 11.36 -2.52
CA ASN A 136 11.94 12.04 -3.24
C ASN A 136 13.31 11.57 -2.76
N LEU A 137 13.51 11.39 -1.45
CA LEU A 137 14.77 10.84 -0.91
C LEU A 137 15.06 9.44 -1.46
N ILE A 138 14.04 8.58 -1.60
CA ILE A 138 14.18 7.26 -2.22
C ILE A 138 14.55 7.38 -3.70
N LEU A 139 13.89 8.26 -4.45
CA LEU A 139 14.18 8.46 -5.88
C LEU A 139 15.61 8.97 -6.08
N ASP A 140 16.02 9.96 -5.30
CA ASP A 140 17.35 10.57 -5.36
C ASP A 140 18.48 9.58 -5.01
N ALA A 141 18.21 8.55 -4.21
CA ALA A 141 19.19 7.51 -3.87
C ALA A 141 19.71 6.76 -5.11
N ALA A 142 19.02 6.84 -6.25
CA ALA A 142 19.52 6.33 -7.52
C ALA A 142 20.82 7.01 -7.96
N ASN A 143 20.98 8.30 -7.68
CA ASN A 143 22.19 9.06 -7.97
C ASN A 143 23.38 8.61 -7.10
N ASP A 144 23.10 7.93 -5.98
CA ASP A 144 24.08 7.41 -5.04
C ASP A 144 24.37 5.92 -5.24
N GLY A 145 24.00 5.36 -6.40
CA GLY A 145 24.26 3.95 -6.74
C GLY A 145 23.38 2.96 -5.96
N VAL A 146 22.15 3.34 -5.64
CA VAL A 146 21.10 2.41 -5.16
C VAL A 146 20.13 2.14 -6.31
N ASN A 147 19.76 0.89 -6.57
CA ASN A 147 18.69 0.60 -7.54
C ASN A 147 17.33 0.82 -6.86
N SER A 148 17.00 2.08 -6.55
CA SER A 148 15.84 2.46 -5.75
C SER A 148 14.59 2.72 -6.60
N ALA A 149 13.42 2.52 -6.01
CA ALA A 149 12.13 2.91 -6.59
C ALA A 149 11.06 3.15 -5.53
N VAL A 150 10.11 4.01 -5.86
CA VAL A 150 8.88 4.23 -5.09
C VAL A 150 7.74 3.48 -5.75
N ILE A 151 7.10 2.59 -4.99
CA ILE A 151 5.93 1.81 -5.39
C ILE A 151 4.72 2.41 -4.65
N CYS A 152 4.01 3.32 -5.30
CA CYS A 152 2.91 4.09 -4.74
C CYS A 152 1.57 3.39 -4.96
N ASN A 153 1.10 2.69 -3.93
CA ASN A 153 -0.08 1.84 -4.04
C ASN A 153 -1.37 2.64 -3.85
N THR A 154 -2.41 2.29 -4.61
CA THR A 154 -3.74 2.86 -4.42
C THR A 154 -4.53 2.10 -3.35
N LEU A 155 -5.87 2.21 -3.32
CA LEU A 155 -6.69 1.37 -2.45
C LEU A 155 -6.41 -0.11 -2.78
N ILE A 156 -5.92 -0.87 -1.80
CA ILE A 156 -5.63 -2.29 -1.99
C ILE A 156 -6.79 -3.14 -1.47
N TYR A 157 -7.31 -4.00 -2.34
CA TYR A 157 -8.37 -4.96 -2.01
C TYR A 157 -7.87 -6.41 -2.19
N GLY A 158 -8.68 -7.39 -1.76
CA GLY A 158 -8.28 -8.80 -1.71
C GLY A 158 -7.95 -9.28 -0.30
N HIS A 159 -7.82 -10.60 -0.18
CA HIS A 159 -7.42 -11.26 1.06
C HIS A 159 -5.91 -11.34 1.19
N SER A 160 -5.38 -11.21 2.41
CA SER A 160 -3.93 -11.34 2.66
C SER A 160 -3.42 -12.68 2.14
N LEU A 161 -2.29 -12.66 1.43
CA LEU A 161 -1.63 -13.88 0.96
C LEU A 161 -0.64 -14.45 1.99
N GLY A 162 -0.32 -13.67 3.03
CA GLY A 162 0.60 -14.04 4.10
C GLY A 162 -0.14 -14.18 5.43
N VAL A 163 0.35 -13.49 6.46
CA VAL A 163 -0.30 -13.47 7.77
C VAL A 163 -1.70 -12.85 7.63
N ASN A 164 -2.70 -13.43 8.30
CA ASN A 164 -4.06 -12.90 8.26
C ASN A 164 -4.12 -11.49 8.86
N ARG A 165 -4.28 -10.50 7.98
CA ARG A 165 -4.33 -9.07 8.29
C ARG A 165 -5.30 -8.43 7.31
N ASP A 166 -5.99 -7.40 7.78
CA ASP A 166 -6.91 -6.62 6.96
C ASP A 166 -6.17 -5.53 6.17
N SER A 167 -6.69 -5.19 4.99
CA SER A 167 -6.39 -3.90 4.35
C SER A 167 -7.10 -2.75 5.09
N VAL A 168 -7.03 -1.52 4.55
CA VAL A 168 -7.42 -0.32 5.30
C VAL A 168 -8.90 0.06 5.11
N GLN A 169 -9.29 0.49 3.91
CA GLN A 169 -10.62 1.10 3.71
C GLN A 169 -11.77 0.09 3.80
N LEU A 170 -11.76 -0.95 2.96
CA LEU A 170 -12.90 -1.87 2.82
C LEU A 170 -13.21 -2.65 4.11
N PRO A 171 -12.23 -3.23 4.83
CA PRO A 171 -12.51 -3.92 6.10
C PRO A 171 -13.12 -2.98 7.15
N ARG A 172 -12.77 -1.69 7.12
CA ARG A 172 -13.31 -0.69 8.04
C ARG A 172 -14.77 -0.38 7.75
N LEU A 173 -15.13 -0.20 6.47
CA LEU A 173 -16.51 -0.07 6.03
C LEU A 173 -17.34 -1.31 6.39
N LEU A 174 -16.81 -2.52 6.13
CA LEU A 174 -17.47 -3.78 6.46
C LEU A 174 -17.71 -3.94 7.95
N LYS A 175 -16.70 -3.65 8.78
CA LYS A 175 -16.82 -3.72 10.24
C LYS A 175 -17.87 -2.75 10.76
N GLN A 176 -17.93 -1.54 10.21
CA GLN A 176 -18.93 -0.56 10.60
C GLN A 176 -20.35 -0.98 10.16
N ALA A 177 -20.50 -1.53 8.95
CA ALA A 177 -21.76 -2.09 8.47
C ALA A 177 -22.25 -3.22 9.36
N ARG A 178 -21.38 -4.20 9.68
CA ARG A 178 -21.70 -5.31 10.59
C ARG A 178 -22.04 -4.83 12.00
N LYS A 179 -21.36 -3.80 12.51
CA LYS A 179 -21.62 -3.22 13.84
C LYS A 179 -22.97 -2.52 13.93
N SER A 180 -23.37 -1.80 12.88
CA SER A 180 -24.55 -0.91 12.92
C SER A 180 -25.79 -1.43 12.20
N GLY A 181 -25.63 -2.46 11.35
CA GLY A 181 -26.69 -2.93 10.45
C GLY A 181 -26.98 -1.99 9.29
N VAL A 182 -26.17 -0.94 9.09
CA VAL A 182 -26.35 0.07 8.05
C VAL A 182 -25.01 0.32 7.36
N VAL A 183 -24.98 0.20 6.03
CA VAL A 183 -23.82 0.58 5.23
C VAL A 183 -23.82 2.08 5.00
N ARG A 184 -22.67 2.72 5.16
CA ARG A 184 -22.52 4.17 4.99
C ARG A 184 -21.25 4.53 4.21
N HIS A 185 -21.31 5.61 3.45
CA HIS A 185 -20.15 6.26 2.82
C HIS A 185 -20.06 7.72 3.26
N VAL A 186 -18.86 8.30 3.28
CA VAL A 186 -18.68 9.71 3.66
C VAL A 186 -19.33 10.60 2.60
N GLY A 187 -20.08 11.63 3.04
CA GLY A 187 -20.79 12.53 2.14
C GLY A 187 -21.75 11.78 1.23
N THR A 188 -21.73 12.10 -0.07
CA THR A 188 -22.54 11.41 -1.10
C THR A 188 -21.87 10.14 -1.63
N GLY A 189 -20.65 9.81 -1.18
CA GLY A 189 -19.88 8.65 -1.63
C GLY A 189 -19.45 8.70 -3.10
N GLN A 190 -19.64 9.83 -3.78
CA GLN A 190 -19.31 9.98 -5.20
C GLN A 190 -17.81 10.16 -5.43
N ASN A 191 -17.02 10.34 -4.38
CA ASN A 191 -15.57 10.35 -4.44
C ASN A 191 -15.03 9.00 -4.94
N ILE A 192 -13.95 9.06 -5.73
CA ILE A 192 -13.40 7.92 -6.45
C ILE A 192 -11.97 7.65 -6.03
N TRP A 193 -11.65 6.37 -5.83
CA TRP A 193 -10.29 5.89 -5.68
C TRP A 193 -9.91 4.92 -6.77
N SER A 194 -8.73 5.12 -7.34
CA SER A 194 -8.01 4.05 -8.02
C SER A 194 -7.78 2.89 -7.04
N ASN A 195 -7.81 1.66 -7.55
CA ASN A 195 -7.67 0.47 -6.74
C ASN A 195 -6.80 -0.59 -7.43
N VAL A 196 -6.29 -1.52 -6.63
CA VAL A 196 -5.50 -2.66 -7.10
C VAL A 196 -5.67 -3.85 -6.17
N HIS A 197 -5.72 -5.07 -6.72
CA HIS A 197 -5.80 -6.28 -5.91
C HIS A 197 -4.42 -6.65 -5.35
N ILE A 198 -4.38 -7.21 -4.14
CA ILE A 198 -3.14 -7.61 -3.47
C ILE A 198 -2.29 -8.63 -4.28
N GLU A 199 -2.91 -9.56 -5.01
CA GLU A 199 -2.17 -10.47 -5.91
C GLU A 199 -1.42 -9.71 -7.02
N ASP A 200 -2.05 -8.67 -7.57
CA ASP A 200 -1.45 -7.87 -8.63
C ASP A 200 -0.33 -6.99 -8.06
N VAL A 201 -0.49 -6.47 -6.84
CA VAL A 201 0.59 -5.81 -6.09
C VAL A 201 1.79 -6.76 -5.93
N VAL A 202 1.58 -7.98 -5.43
CA VAL A 202 2.68 -8.97 -5.28
C VAL A 202 3.36 -9.25 -6.62
N SER A 203 2.60 -9.40 -7.70
CA SER A 203 3.17 -9.63 -9.04
C SER A 203 4.04 -8.46 -9.52
N LEU A 204 3.67 -7.22 -9.20
CA LEU A 204 4.48 -6.05 -9.51
C LEU A 204 5.80 -6.05 -8.73
N TYR A 205 5.77 -6.34 -7.44
CA TYR A 205 6.99 -6.39 -6.62
C TYR A 205 7.97 -7.47 -7.11
N LEU A 206 7.47 -8.63 -7.55
CA LEU A 206 8.30 -9.68 -8.16
C LEU A 206 8.98 -9.20 -9.45
N LEU A 207 8.28 -8.44 -10.29
CA LEU A 207 8.86 -7.84 -11.49
C LEU A 207 9.88 -6.77 -11.15
N ALA A 208 9.53 -5.85 -10.25
CA ALA A 208 10.39 -4.74 -9.84
C ALA A 208 11.71 -5.23 -9.23
N LEU A 209 11.72 -6.35 -8.50
CA LEU A 209 12.97 -6.93 -7.97
C LEU A 209 14.02 -7.28 -9.02
N THR A 210 13.61 -7.52 -10.26
CA THR A 210 14.53 -7.97 -11.33
C THR A 210 14.64 -6.98 -12.48
N LYS A 211 13.66 -6.11 -12.66
CA LYS A 211 13.54 -5.21 -13.82
C LYS A 211 13.50 -3.72 -13.44
N ASN A 212 13.61 -3.36 -12.17
CA ASN A 212 13.49 -1.96 -11.78
C ASN A 212 14.48 -1.06 -12.52
N VAL A 213 13.97 0.06 -13.00
CA VAL A 213 14.76 1.21 -13.45
C VAL A 213 15.03 2.08 -12.22
N PRO A 214 16.30 2.30 -11.82
CA PRO A 214 16.62 3.13 -10.65
C PRO A 214 16.00 4.53 -10.73
N GLY A 215 15.50 5.04 -9.61
CA GLY A 215 14.94 6.38 -9.50
C GLY A 215 13.54 6.51 -10.11
N THR A 216 12.83 5.40 -10.30
CA THR A 216 11.49 5.41 -10.90
C THR A 216 10.38 5.42 -9.84
N PHE A 217 9.37 6.25 -10.09
CA PHE A 217 8.12 6.28 -9.35
C PHE A 217 7.05 5.49 -10.11
N TYR A 218 6.36 4.57 -9.40
CA TYR A 218 5.32 3.73 -9.97
C TYR A 218 3.99 3.95 -9.24
N PHE A 219 2.96 4.40 -9.93
CA PHE A 219 1.59 4.25 -9.47
C PHE A 219 1.10 2.83 -9.71
N VAL A 220 0.52 2.21 -8.68
CA VAL A 220 0.04 0.82 -8.73
C VAL A 220 -1.47 0.82 -8.71
N GLU A 221 -2.09 0.73 -9.89
CA GLU A 221 -3.53 0.73 -10.09
C GLU A 221 -3.96 -0.22 -11.22
N SER A 222 -5.14 -0.81 -11.10
CA SER A 222 -5.74 -1.70 -12.09
C SER A 222 -7.23 -1.41 -12.35
N GLY A 223 -7.73 -0.27 -11.89
CA GLY A 223 -9.12 0.15 -11.95
C GLY A 223 -9.39 1.32 -11.02
N GLU A 224 -10.63 1.83 -11.02
CA GLU A 224 -11.12 2.79 -10.03
C GLU A 224 -12.60 2.52 -9.73
N ALA A 225 -13.06 2.93 -8.55
CA ALA A 225 -14.46 2.80 -8.14
C ALA A 225 -14.84 3.96 -7.21
N SER A 226 -16.11 4.36 -7.25
CA SER A 226 -16.66 5.29 -6.28
C SER A 226 -16.93 4.60 -4.94
N PHE A 227 -16.94 5.36 -3.84
CA PHE A 227 -17.32 4.81 -2.55
C PHE A 227 -18.79 4.39 -2.49
N VAL A 228 -19.67 5.06 -3.22
CA VAL A 228 -21.08 4.65 -3.34
C VAL A 228 -21.21 3.29 -4.05
N ASP A 229 -20.43 3.02 -5.11
CA ASP A 229 -20.42 1.70 -5.75
C ASP A 229 -19.89 0.61 -4.81
N MET A 230 -18.77 0.88 -4.14
CA MET A 230 -18.18 -0.07 -3.19
C MET A 230 -19.11 -0.36 -2.00
N THR A 231 -19.76 0.68 -1.45
CA THR A 231 -20.71 0.48 -0.34
C THR A 231 -22.00 -0.18 -0.78
N THR A 232 -22.49 0.09 -1.99
CA THR A 232 -23.64 -0.62 -2.57
C THR A 232 -23.34 -2.10 -2.71
N ALA A 233 -22.15 -2.46 -3.19
CA ALA A 233 -21.69 -3.84 -3.26
C ALA A 233 -21.62 -4.50 -1.87
N ILE A 234 -21.13 -3.78 -0.84
CA ILE A 234 -21.12 -4.28 0.54
C ILE A 234 -22.55 -4.52 1.05
N ALA A 235 -23.48 -3.60 0.79
CA ALA A 235 -24.88 -3.74 1.21
C ALA A 235 -25.53 -4.97 0.58
N GLN A 236 -25.32 -5.18 -0.72
CA GLN A 236 -25.80 -6.35 -1.45
C GLN A 236 -25.20 -7.65 -0.89
N ALA A 237 -23.88 -7.71 -0.69
CA ALA A 237 -23.19 -8.88 -0.16
C ALA A 237 -23.64 -9.24 1.27
N LEU A 238 -24.04 -8.26 2.08
CA LEU A 238 -24.58 -8.45 3.43
C LEU A 238 -26.11 -8.62 3.47
N ASN A 239 -26.80 -8.52 2.34
CA ASN A 239 -28.27 -8.47 2.26
C ASN A 239 -28.88 -7.38 3.16
N LEU A 240 -28.32 -6.17 3.11
CA LEU A 240 -28.76 -4.97 3.82
C LEU A 240 -29.44 -3.97 2.87
N ALA A 241 -30.11 -2.96 3.44
CA ALA A 241 -30.71 -1.87 2.69
C ALA A 241 -29.65 -1.00 1.99
N GLU A 242 -30.11 -0.16 1.06
CA GLU A 242 -29.25 0.78 0.33
C GLU A 242 -28.34 1.60 1.25
N PRO A 243 -27.08 1.86 0.85
CA PRO A 243 -26.16 2.66 1.63
C PRO A 243 -26.69 4.07 1.89
N GLN A 244 -26.27 4.64 3.01
CA GLN A 244 -26.65 6.00 3.40
C GLN A 244 -25.44 6.93 3.35
N ASP A 245 -25.70 8.16 2.93
CA ASP A 245 -24.80 9.29 3.13
C ASP A 245 -24.44 9.41 4.62
N TRP A 246 -23.16 9.65 4.89
CA TRP A 246 -22.67 9.92 6.24
C TRP A 246 -22.11 11.33 6.31
N PRO A 247 -22.75 12.24 7.08
CA PRO A 247 -22.16 13.56 7.33
C PRO A 247 -20.71 13.45 7.79
N LEU A 248 -19.81 14.18 7.13
CA LEU A 248 -18.36 14.09 7.35
C LEU A 248 -17.98 14.23 8.84
N LYS A 249 -18.64 15.14 9.58
CA LYS A 249 -18.41 15.35 11.01
C LYS A 249 -18.74 14.13 11.87
N GLU A 250 -19.73 13.35 11.48
CA GLU A 250 -20.08 12.10 12.17
C GLU A 250 -19.10 10.97 11.81
N ALA A 251 -18.67 10.90 10.54
CA ALA A 251 -17.60 9.98 10.14
C ALA A 251 -16.27 10.29 10.85
N GLU A 252 -15.93 11.57 11.05
CA GLU A 252 -14.78 12.01 11.85
C GLU A 252 -14.90 11.56 13.31
N ALA A 253 -16.10 11.57 13.90
CA ALA A 253 -16.32 11.11 15.26
C ALA A 253 -16.12 9.60 15.43
N GLU A 254 -16.42 8.78 14.40
CA GLU A 254 -16.21 7.32 14.43
C GLU A 254 -14.77 6.92 14.05
N TRP A 255 -14.16 7.58 13.06
CA TRP A 255 -12.90 7.13 12.47
C TRP A 255 -11.71 8.06 12.67
N GLY A 256 -11.93 9.26 13.20
CA GLY A 256 -10.93 10.33 13.29
C GLY A 256 -10.76 11.11 11.99
N TYR A 257 -10.13 12.29 12.11
CA TYR A 257 -9.97 13.25 11.01
C TYR A 257 -9.32 12.64 9.77
N GLU A 258 -8.13 12.04 9.91
CA GLU A 258 -7.36 11.49 8.77
C GLU A 258 -8.13 10.44 7.99
N MET A 259 -8.75 9.48 8.68
CA MET A 259 -9.44 8.38 8.02
C MET A 259 -10.74 8.85 7.35
N ALA A 260 -11.52 9.70 8.01
CA ALA A 260 -12.77 10.20 7.46
C ALA A 260 -12.54 11.15 6.26
N ASN A 261 -11.59 12.09 6.36
CA ASN A 261 -11.33 13.06 5.30
C ASN A 261 -10.51 12.45 4.16
N TYR A 262 -9.38 11.84 4.47
CA TYR A 262 -8.45 11.39 3.44
C TYR A 262 -8.59 9.92 3.10
N GLY A 263 -8.93 9.04 4.05
CA GLY A 263 -9.05 7.60 3.78
C GLY A 263 -10.33 7.21 3.02
N LEU A 264 -11.45 7.83 3.39
CA LEU A 264 -12.80 7.43 2.93
C LEU A 264 -13.58 8.57 2.26
N GLY A 265 -13.19 9.83 2.50
CA GLY A 265 -13.89 11.02 2.00
C GLY A 265 -13.14 11.79 0.92
N SER A 266 -12.03 11.27 0.39
CA SER A 266 -11.21 11.93 -0.64
C SER A 266 -11.37 11.29 -2.01
N ASN A 267 -10.99 12.01 -3.06
CA ASN A 267 -10.63 11.42 -4.35
C ASN A 267 -9.12 11.10 -4.36
N SER A 268 -8.75 9.95 -4.91
CA SER A 268 -7.36 9.59 -5.22
C SER A 268 -7.34 8.81 -6.53
N ARG A 269 -7.33 9.55 -7.64
CA ARG A 269 -7.42 9.00 -8.99
C ARG A 269 -6.07 9.16 -9.67
N VAL A 270 -5.44 8.04 -10.00
CA VAL A 270 -4.11 8.01 -10.59
C VAL A 270 -4.08 7.11 -11.82
N ARG A 271 -3.13 7.34 -12.71
CA ARG A 271 -2.85 6.47 -13.87
C ARG A 271 -1.36 6.18 -13.94
N GLY A 272 -1.02 4.91 -13.80
CA GLY A 272 0.37 4.42 -13.88
C GLY A 272 0.65 3.82 -15.25
N LYS A 273 1.71 4.28 -15.92
CA LYS A 273 2.23 3.65 -17.15
C LYS A 273 3.55 2.95 -16.91
N HIS A 274 4.39 3.43 -15.99
CA HIS A 274 5.75 2.93 -15.77
C HIS A 274 5.77 1.43 -15.43
N ALA A 275 4.86 0.97 -14.58
CA ALA A 275 4.80 -0.44 -14.21
C ALA A 275 4.50 -1.33 -15.44
N ARG A 276 3.61 -0.86 -16.32
CA ARG A 276 3.20 -1.58 -17.54
C ARG A 276 4.29 -1.54 -18.61
N GLU A 277 4.84 -0.35 -18.87
CA GLU A 277 5.78 -0.10 -19.97
C GLU A 277 7.20 -0.56 -19.65
N LEU A 278 7.68 -0.30 -18.43
CA LEU A 278 9.09 -0.59 -18.05
C LEU A 278 9.27 -2.00 -17.49
N LEU A 279 8.27 -2.52 -16.77
CA LEU A 279 8.38 -3.83 -16.09
C LEU A 279 7.61 -4.94 -16.81
N GLY A 280 6.67 -4.58 -17.71
CA GLY A 280 5.75 -5.50 -18.35
C GLY A 280 4.64 -6.00 -17.42
N TRP A 281 4.27 -5.21 -16.40
CA TRP A 281 3.22 -5.58 -15.46
C TRP A 281 1.85 -5.56 -16.12
N VAL A 282 1.08 -6.65 -15.94
CA VAL A 282 -0.28 -6.80 -16.47
C VAL A 282 -1.18 -7.28 -15.32
N PRO A 283 -1.94 -6.38 -14.67
CA PRO A 283 -2.84 -6.76 -13.59
C PRO A 283 -3.99 -7.63 -14.12
N LYS A 284 -4.44 -8.59 -13.31
CA LYS A 284 -5.48 -9.56 -13.68
C LYS A 284 -6.79 -9.36 -12.93
N ARG A 285 -6.78 -8.63 -11.82
CA ARG A 285 -7.94 -8.37 -10.96
C ARG A 285 -8.27 -6.88 -11.04
N THR A 286 -9.32 -6.55 -11.78
CA THR A 286 -9.62 -5.15 -12.17
C THR A 286 -10.89 -4.59 -11.57
N SER A 287 -11.71 -5.42 -10.90
CA SER A 287 -12.99 -4.98 -10.33
C SER A 287 -13.05 -5.23 -8.83
N VAL A 288 -12.82 -4.17 -8.05
CA VAL A 288 -13.05 -4.19 -6.60
C VAL A 288 -14.50 -4.48 -6.25
N VAL A 289 -15.46 -3.99 -7.06
CA VAL A 289 -16.90 -4.21 -6.86
C VAL A 289 -17.24 -5.69 -7.01
N GLU A 290 -16.75 -6.36 -8.04
CA GLU A 290 -16.97 -7.81 -8.20
C GLU A 290 -16.32 -8.61 -7.07
N TRP A 291 -15.13 -8.20 -6.61
CA TRP A 291 -14.50 -8.85 -5.47
C TRP A 291 -15.32 -8.69 -4.18
N ILE A 292 -15.88 -7.49 -3.92
CA ILE A 292 -16.75 -7.24 -2.77
C ILE A 292 -17.97 -8.19 -2.81
N LEU A 293 -18.62 -8.31 -3.96
CA LEU A 293 -19.84 -9.11 -4.12
C LEU A 293 -19.59 -10.61 -3.93
N ASN A 294 -18.42 -11.11 -4.35
CA ASN A 294 -18.20 -12.54 -4.49
C ASN A 294 -17.25 -13.14 -3.44
N GLU A 295 -16.38 -12.33 -2.83
CA GLU A 295 -15.25 -12.85 -2.05
C GLU A 295 -15.02 -12.16 -0.70
N MET A 296 -15.48 -10.92 -0.52
CA MET A 296 -15.11 -10.13 0.66
C MET A 296 -15.81 -10.55 1.96
N VAL A 297 -17.10 -10.91 1.88
CA VAL A 297 -18.00 -11.06 3.05
C VAL A 297 -17.98 -12.47 3.62
#